data_AF-A0AAU3ZHF7-F1
#
_entry.id   AF-A0AAU3ZHF7-F1
#
_cell.length_a   1.000
_cell.length_b   1.000
_cell.length_c   1.000
_cell.angle_alpha   90.00
_cell.angle_beta   90.00
_cell.angle_gamma   90.00
#
_symmetry.space_group_name_H-M   'P 1'
#
loop_
_entity.id
_entity.type
_entity.pdbx_description
1 polymer ?
#
loop_
_entity_poly.entity_id
_entity_poly.type
_entity_poly.pdbx_seq_one_letter_code
_entity_poly.pdbx_strand_id
1 'polypeptide(L)'
;MTSEGVVVNEAVRAAWDSYRVLEKRTSAEDRQEAQQRVEAAVDAYGREEVSRGTVFLVGVLTGYLIAEQSGGQDRLDPLSDLIPAVIRRLPTFKMADPAQVPMVTGVLMAAAMGMDTVQWRDRFGQIPPEEALVHGFVLWLLADLFDSLTGRPGVIDRMMRETFGSMAAEHS
;
A
#
# COMPACT_ATOMS: atom_id res chain seq x y z
N MET A 1 6.85 -13.67 22.78
CA MET A 1 6.40 -14.35 21.55
C MET A 1 5.72 -13.30 20.69
N THR A 2 6.49 -12.61 19.85
CA THR A 2 5.98 -11.65 18.87
C THR A 2 5.36 -12.46 17.73
N SER A 3 4.08 -12.23 17.45
CA SER A 3 3.35 -12.93 16.38
C SER A 3 4.06 -12.69 15.05
N GLU A 4 4.65 -13.73 14.46
CA GLU A 4 5.59 -13.70 13.32
C GLU A 4 4.98 -13.20 11.98
N GLY A 5 3.76 -12.65 11.98
CA GLY A 5 3.11 -12.14 10.78
C GLY A 5 2.18 -10.94 11.00
N VAL A 6 2.13 -10.38 12.21
CA VAL A 6 1.26 -9.23 12.49
C VAL A 6 2.08 -7.95 12.35
N VAL A 7 1.75 -7.13 11.35
CA VAL A 7 2.34 -5.80 11.22
C VAL A 7 1.76 -4.87 12.27
N VAL A 8 2.60 -4.07 12.90
CA VAL A 8 2.19 -3.09 13.90
C VAL A 8 1.26 -2.04 13.26
N ASN A 9 0.10 -1.75 13.89
CA ASN A 9 -0.91 -0.83 13.36
C ASN A 9 -0.35 0.56 13.04
N GLU A 10 0.56 1.06 13.88
CA GLU A 10 1.25 2.33 13.72
C GLU A 10 2.16 2.34 12.48
N ALA A 11 2.80 1.21 12.17
CA ALA A 11 3.62 1.06 10.98
C ALA A 11 2.75 1.00 9.70
N VAL A 12 1.57 0.35 9.77
CA VAL A 12 0.57 0.39 8.69
C VAL A 12 0.08 1.82 8.45
N ARG A 13 -0.21 2.57 9.52
CA ARG A 13 -0.62 3.98 9.41
C ARG A 13 0.48 4.85 8.81
N ALA A 14 1.73 4.66 9.23
CA ALA A 14 2.88 5.36 8.66
C ALA A 14 3.10 5.02 7.17
N ALA A 15 2.89 3.76 6.78
CA ALA A 15 2.91 3.37 5.37
C ALA A 15 1.84 4.11 4.56
N TRP A 16 0.63 4.30 5.11
CA TRP A 16 -0.40 5.13 4.47
C TRP A 16 -0.02 6.63 4.42
N ASP A 17 0.58 7.15 5.49
CA ASP A 17 1.08 8.54 5.48
C ASP A 17 2.17 8.75 4.41
N SER A 18 2.98 7.73 4.08
CA SER A 18 3.94 7.78 2.97
C SER A 18 3.25 7.97 1.61
N TYR A 19 2.07 7.39 1.41
CA TYR A 19 1.23 7.69 0.24
C TYR A 19 0.82 9.17 0.21
N ARG A 20 0.37 9.73 1.35
CA ARG A 20 -0.06 11.14 1.44
C ARG A 20 1.09 12.11 1.16
N VAL A 21 2.33 11.72 1.46
CA VAL A 21 3.53 12.51 1.12
C VAL A 21 3.71 12.62 -0.40
N LEU A 22 3.48 11.53 -1.13
CA LEU A 22 3.59 11.49 -2.60
C LEU A 22 2.40 12.15 -3.31
N GLU A 23 1.23 12.13 -2.68
CA GLU A 23 -0.01 12.66 -3.24
C GLU A 23 0.03 14.19 -3.37
N LYS A 24 -0.19 14.67 -4.60
CA LYS A 24 -0.14 16.10 -4.94
C LYS A 24 -1.33 16.87 -4.38
N ARG A 25 -2.47 16.20 -4.19
CA ARG A 25 -3.69 16.78 -3.61
C ARG A 25 -3.59 17.01 -2.11
N THR A 26 -2.65 16.36 -1.42
CA THR A 26 -2.38 16.59 0.00
C THR A 26 -1.87 18.02 0.21
N SER A 27 -2.48 18.73 1.16
CA SER A 27 -2.04 20.09 1.53
C SER A 27 -0.61 20.08 2.07
N ALA A 28 0.08 21.22 2.03
CA ALA A 28 1.46 21.30 2.51
C ALA A 28 1.56 21.00 4.02
N GLU A 29 0.58 21.46 4.81
CA GLU A 29 0.47 21.21 6.24
C GLU A 29 0.24 19.72 6.53
N ASP A 30 -0.76 19.12 5.87
CA ASP A 30 -1.02 17.68 5.95
C ASP A 30 0.19 16.83 5.55
N ARG A 31 0.93 17.26 4.52
CA ARG A 31 2.12 16.57 4.04
C ARG A 31 3.23 16.62 5.10
N GLN A 32 3.41 17.76 5.76
CA GLN A 32 4.39 17.91 6.82
C GLN A 32 4.03 17.04 8.03
N GLU A 33 2.76 17.01 8.44
CA GLU A 33 2.32 16.12 9.51
C GLU A 33 2.48 14.64 9.16
N ALA A 34 2.13 14.25 7.93
CA ALA A 34 2.31 12.88 7.44
C ALA A 34 3.79 12.49 7.48
N GLN A 35 4.68 13.38 7.02
CA GLN A 35 6.12 13.18 7.08
C GLN A 35 6.62 12.98 8.53
N GLN A 36 6.17 13.80 9.48
CA GLN A 36 6.52 13.67 10.89
C GLN A 36 6.04 12.34 11.48
N ARG A 37 4.83 11.87 11.13
CA ARG A 37 4.31 10.58 11.57
C ARG A 37 5.10 9.41 10.99
N VAL A 38 5.54 9.51 9.73
CA VAL A 38 6.43 8.52 9.11
C VAL A 38 7.76 8.45 9.85
N GLU A 39 8.40 9.60 10.11
CA GLU A 39 9.68 9.68 10.83
C GLU A 39 9.56 9.08 12.23
N ALA A 40 8.53 9.47 13.00
CA ALA A 40 8.29 8.93 14.34
C ALA A 40 8.09 7.41 14.35
N ALA A 41 7.38 6.86 13.36
CA ALA A 41 7.17 5.42 13.25
C ALA A 41 8.46 4.68 12.84
N VAL A 42 9.27 5.27 11.95
CA VAL A 42 10.58 4.70 11.60
C VAL A 42 11.52 4.69 12.80
N ASP A 43 11.52 5.74 13.61
CA ASP A 43 12.34 5.81 14.84
C ASP A 43 11.89 4.79 15.89
N ALA A 44 10.57 4.58 16.03
CA ALA A 44 10.01 3.68 17.03
C ALA A 44 10.08 2.18 16.63
N TYR A 45 9.78 1.86 15.36
CA TYR A 45 9.56 0.49 14.90
C TYR A 45 10.56 0.03 13.84
N GLY A 46 11.35 0.95 13.29
CA GLY A 46 12.29 0.69 12.21
C GLY A 46 11.66 0.78 10.82
N ARG A 47 12.51 1.09 9.83
CA ARG A 47 12.12 1.19 8.41
C ARG A 47 11.53 -0.12 7.86
N GLU A 48 12.03 -1.25 8.33
CA GLU A 48 11.56 -2.56 7.87
C GLU A 48 10.09 -2.76 8.18
N GLU A 49 9.65 -2.43 9.40
CA GLU A 49 8.27 -2.63 9.82
C GLU A 49 7.31 -1.70 9.06
N VAL A 50 7.72 -0.46 8.79
CA VAL A 50 6.96 0.47 7.93
C VAL A 50 6.88 -0.07 6.49
N SER A 51 7.95 -0.68 5.98
CA SER A 51 7.96 -1.29 4.64
C SER A 51 7.04 -2.51 4.56
N ARG A 52 7.00 -3.35 5.62
CA ARG A 52 6.02 -4.44 5.77
C ARG A 52 4.59 -3.90 5.83
N GLY A 53 4.37 -2.76 6.49
CA GLY A 53 3.09 -2.02 6.45
C GLY A 53 2.66 -1.63 5.04
N THR A 54 3.58 -1.18 4.19
CA THR A 54 3.29 -0.89 2.78
C THR A 54 2.89 -2.16 2.02
N VAL A 55 3.60 -3.28 2.21
CA VAL A 55 3.27 -4.57 1.58
C VAL A 55 1.90 -5.08 2.03
N PHE A 56 1.57 -4.92 3.32
CA PHE A 56 0.26 -5.23 3.86
C PHE A 56 -0.84 -4.41 3.15
N LEU A 57 -0.67 -3.09 3.06
CA LEU A 57 -1.64 -2.20 2.40
C LEU A 57 -1.81 -2.48 0.90
N VAL A 58 -0.72 -2.83 0.21
CA VAL A 58 -0.80 -3.31 -1.18
C VAL A 58 -1.69 -4.55 -1.28
N GLY A 59 -1.55 -5.49 -0.34
CA GLY A 59 -2.43 -6.66 -0.24
C GLY A 59 -3.89 -6.28 -0.01
N VAL A 60 -4.16 -5.42 0.96
CA VAL A 60 -5.51 -4.94 1.31
C VAL A 60 -6.18 -4.26 0.12
N LEU A 61 -5.53 -3.28 -0.50
CA LEU A 61 -6.14 -2.55 -1.62
C LEU A 61 -6.34 -3.45 -2.84
N THR A 62 -5.39 -4.34 -3.12
CA THR A 62 -5.55 -5.31 -4.21
C THR A 62 -6.76 -6.21 -3.95
N GLY A 63 -6.87 -6.78 -2.74
CA GLY A 63 -8.01 -7.62 -2.37
C GLY A 63 -9.35 -6.87 -2.46
N TYR A 64 -9.39 -5.61 -2.01
CA TYR A 64 -10.59 -4.77 -2.09
C TYR A 64 -11.01 -4.51 -3.55
N LEU A 65 -10.06 -4.13 -4.41
CA LEU A 65 -10.30 -3.91 -5.83
C LEU A 65 -10.82 -5.16 -6.55
N ILE A 66 -10.43 -6.36 -6.10
CA ILE A 66 -10.91 -7.64 -6.64
C ILE A 66 -12.33 -7.94 -6.11
N ALA A 67 -12.58 -7.69 -4.83
CA ALA A 67 -13.86 -7.96 -4.19
C ALA A 67 -14.99 -7.07 -4.74
N GLU A 68 -14.77 -5.76 -4.85
CA GLU A 68 -15.74 -4.79 -5.41
C GLU A 68 -16.20 -5.16 -6.83
N GLN A 69 -15.36 -5.84 -7.59
CA GLN A 69 -15.65 -6.22 -8.98
C GLN A 69 -16.38 -7.56 -9.13
N SER A 70 -16.67 -8.25 -8.03
CA SER A 70 -17.35 -9.55 -8.04
C SER A 70 -18.85 -9.47 -8.38
N GLY A 71 -19.40 -8.27 -8.64
CA GLY A 71 -20.82 -8.02 -8.92
C GLY A 71 -21.20 -7.50 -10.32
N GLY A 72 -20.23 -7.23 -11.22
CA GLY A 72 -20.48 -6.57 -12.52
C GLY A 72 -20.05 -7.36 -13.77
N GLN A 73 -20.60 -7.00 -14.94
CA GLN A 73 -20.27 -7.61 -16.26
C GLN A 73 -18.89 -7.18 -16.81
N ASP A 74 -18.34 -6.04 -16.35
CA ASP A 74 -16.99 -5.53 -16.69
C ASP A 74 -16.00 -5.82 -15.55
N ARG A 75 -15.80 -7.09 -15.24
CA ARG A 75 -14.88 -7.53 -14.19
C ARG A 75 -13.43 -7.45 -14.70
N LEU A 76 -12.57 -6.68 -14.03
CA LEU A 76 -11.12 -6.76 -14.24
C LEU A 76 -10.63 -8.12 -13.72
N ASP A 77 -10.02 -8.89 -14.60
CA ASP A 77 -9.26 -10.07 -14.20
C ASP A 77 -8.01 -9.60 -13.42
N PRO A 78 -7.80 -10.04 -12.17
CA PRO A 78 -6.70 -9.53 -11.37
C PRO A 78 -5.33 -9.81 -12.00
N LEU A 79 -5.17 -10.99 -12.61
CA LEU A 79 -3.89 -11.44 -13.17
C LEU A 79 -3.65 -10.89 -14.59
N SER A 80 -4.72 -10.72 -15.37
CA SER A 80 -4.66 -10.36 -16.78
C SER A 80 -4.84 -8.85 -17.02
N ASP A 81 -5.52 -8.14 -16.12
CA ASP A 81 -5.84 -6.72 -16.27
C ASP A 81 -5.21 -5.86 -15.17
N LEU A 82 -5.52 -6.11 -13.89
CA LEU A 82 -5.10 -5.24 -12.77
C LEU A 82 -3.58 -5.19 -12.64
N ILE A 83 -2.94 -6.36 -12.48
CA ILE A 83 -1.49 -6.42 -12.26
C ILE A 83 -0.75 -5.83 -13.47
N PRO A 84 -1.02 -6.23 -14.73
CA PRO A 84 -0.37 -5.62 -15.88
C PRO A 84 -0.59 -4.11 -15.97
N ALA A 85 -1.77 -3.60 -15.63
CA ALA A 85 -2.03 -2.16 -15.64
C ALA A 85 -1.15 -1.40 -14.64
N VAL A 86 -1.01 -1.90 -13.41
CA VAL A 86 -0.13 -1.30 -12.39
C VAL A 86 1.33 -1.36 -12.84
N ILE A 87 1.81 -2.53 -13.29
CA ILE A 87 3.20 -2.72 -13.71
C ILE A 87 3.55 -1.84 -14.92
N ARG A 88 2.62 -1.66 -15.88
CA ARG A 88 2.83 -0.76 -17.04
C ARG A 88 2.94 0.71 -16.63
N ARG A 89 2.36 1.12 -15.50
CA ARG A 89 2.45 2.52 -14.99
C ARG A 89 3.71 2.77 -14.16
N LEU A 90 4.34 1.74 -13.58
CA LEU A 90 5.54 1.91 -12.76
C LEU A 90 6.69 2.68 -13.44
N PRO A 91 7.01 2.47 -14.73
CA PRO A 91 8.08 3.22 -15.40
C PRO A 91 7.85 4.75 -15.49
N THR A 92 6.63 5.23 -15.21
CA THR A 92 6.35 6.68 -15.16
C THR A 92 7.00 7.36 -13.94
N PHE A 93 7.37 6.57 -12.92
CA PHE A 93 8.13 7.03 -11.76
C PHE A 93 9.63 6.90 -12.04
N LYS A 94 10.33 8.02 -12.23
CA LYS A 94 11.77 8.04 -12.56
C LYS A 94 12.66 7.31 -11.54
N MET A 95 12.20 7.20 -10.29
CA MET A 95 12.92 6.54 -9.21
C MET A 95 12.57 5.05 -9.06
N ALA A 96 11.64 4.52 -9.87
CA ALA A 96 11.31 3.11 -9.83
C ALA A 96 12.41 2.32 -10.53
N ASP A 97 13.20 1.58 -9.74
CA ASP A 97 14.21 0.67 -10.25
C ASP A 97 13.53 -0.56 -10.91
N PRO A 98 13.73 -0.80 -12.22
CA PRO A 98 13.15 -1.96 -12.91
C PRO A 98 13.55 -3.31 -12.28
N ALA A 99 14.68 -3.39 -11.58
CA ALA A 99 15.12 -4.62 -10.92
C ALA A 99 14.17 -5.06 -9.79
N GLN A 100 13.36 -4.14 -9.25
CA GLN A 100 12.42 -4.43 -8.16
C GLN A 100 11.04 -4.86 -8.66
N VAL A 101 10.77 -4.74 -9.96
CA VAL A 101 9.47 -5.11 -10.57
C VAL A 101 9.06 -6.57 -10.27
N PRO A 102 9.96 -7.58 -10.31
CA PRO A 102 9.57 -8.96 -9.99
C PRO A 102 9.02 -9.13 -8.58
N MET A 103 9.61 -8.45 -7.58
CA MET A 103 9.18 -8.56 -6.19
C MET A 103 7.78 -7.98 -5.99
N VAL A 104 7.57 -6.78 -6.50
CA VAL A 104 6.27 -6.09 -6.43
C VAL A 104 5.19 -6.84 -7.21
N THR A 105 5.54 -7.40 -8.37
CA THR A 105 4.63 -8.26 -9.14
C THR A 105 4.24 -9.50 -8.33
N GLY A 106 5.21 -10.12 -7.64
CA GLY A 106 4.99 -11.26 -6.75
C GLY A 106 4.04 -10.95 -5.59
N VAL A 107 4.21 -9.79 -4.94
CA VAL A 107 3.30 -9.31 -3.89
C VAL A 107 1.87 -9.12 -4.43
N LEU A 108 1.71 -8.48 -5.59
CA LEU A 108 0.40 -8.30 -6.21
C LEU A 108 -0.25 -9.63 -6.60
N MET A 109 0.52 -10.59 -7.12
CA MET A 109 0.05 -11.93 -7.44
C MET A 109 -0.38 -12.68 -6.17
N ALA A 110 0.40 -12.60 -5.10
CA ALA A 110 0.06 -13.19 -3.81
C ALA A 110 -1.27 -12.62 -3.28
N ALA A 111 -1.45 -11.30 -3.34
CA ALA A 111 -2.70 -10.64 -2.97
C ALA A 111 -3.87 -11.12 -3.84
N ALA A 112 -3.68 -11.19 -5.15
CA ALA A 112 -4.70 -11.65 -6.09
C ALA A 112 -5.13 -13.11 -5.87
N MET A 113 -4.22 -13.94 -5.37
CA MET A 113 -4.48 -15.33 -4.99
C MET A 113 -5.02 -15.49 -3.56
N GLY A 114 -5.28 -14.39 -2.84
CA GLY A 114 -5.76 -14.43 -1.46
C GLY A 114 -4.73 -14.92 -0.45
N MET A 115 -3.44 -14.82 -0.78
CA MET A 115 -2.34 -15.18 0.13
C MET A 115 -1.98 -13.99 1.03
N ASP A 116 -1.39 -14.29 2.20
CA ASP A 116 -0.77 -13.29 3.05
C ASP A 116 0.45 -12.67 2.33
N THR A 117 0.35 -11.39 1.98
CA THR A 117 1.40 -10.69 1.22
C THR A 117 2.65 -10.43 2.03
N VAL A 118 2.52 -10.16 3.33
CA VAL A 118 3.66 -9.90 4.23
C VAL A 118 4.42 -11.20 4.43
N GLN A 119 3.74 -12.28 4.80
CA GLN A 119 4.36 -13.59 4.92
C GLN A 119 4.95 -14.06 3.59
N TRP A 120 4.28 -13.77 2.46
CA TRP A 120 4.84 -14.08 1.15
C TRP A 120 6.16 -13.36 0.93
N ARG A 121 6.22 -12.06 1.23
CA ARG A 121 7.41 -11.22 1.02
C ARG A 121 8.54 -11.55 1.98
N ASP A 122 8.25 -11.83 3.24
CA ASP A 122 9.26 -12.10 4.28
C ASP A 122 10.16 -13.31 3.92
N ARG A 123 9.69 -14.21 3.05
CA ARG A 123 10.47 -15.35 2.52
C ARG A 123 11.72 -14.95 1.73
N PHE A 124 11.80 -13.72 1.26
CA PHE A 124 12.94 -13.20 0.49
C PHE A 124 13.91 -12.35 1.34
N GLY A 125 13.75 -12.37 2.67
CA GLY A 125 14.57 -11.59 3.60
C GLY A 125 14.08 -10.15 3.74
N GLN A 126 14.96 -9.27 4.21
CA GLN A 126 14.60 -7.86 4.45
C GLN A 126 14.19 -7.14 3.16
N ILE A 127 13.36 -6.11 3.30
CA ILE A 127 12.94 -5.26 2.17
C ILE A 127 14.00 -4.16 1.96
N PRO A 128 14.78 -4.19 0.86
CA PRO A 128 15.75 -3.15 0.60
C PRO A 128 15.04 -1.81 0.28
N PRO A 129 15.70 -0.66 0.53
CA PRO A 129 15.09 0.66 0.33
C PRO A 129 14.52 0.91 -1.07
N GLU A 130 15.20 0.40 -2.11
CA GLU A 130 14.78 0.52 -3.50
C GLU A 130 13.45 -0.21 -3.74
N GLU A 131 13.29 -1.40 -3.14
CA GLU A 131 12.06 -2.17 -3.23
C GLU A 131 10.94 -1.51 -2.41
N ALA A 132 11.23 -1.04 -1.19
CA ALA A 132 10.28 -0.33 -0.36
C ALA A 132 9.70 0.90 -1.08
N LEU A 133 10.53 1.62 -1.83
CA LEU A 133 10.09 2.76 -2.64
C LEU A 133 9.13 2.33 -3.75
N VAL A 134 9.43 1.24 -4.47
CA VAL A 134 8.56 0.73 -5.55
C VAL A 134 7.23 0.21 -4.98
N HIS A 135 7.24 -0.43 -3.81
CA HIS A 135 6.01 -0.75 -3.09
C HIS A 135 5.19 0.49 -2.75
N GLY A 136 5.83 1.60 -2.35
CA GLY A 136 5.18 2.88 -2.14
C GLY A 136 4.50 3.43 -3.40
N PHE A 137 5.16 3.33 -4.56
CA PHE A 137 4.55 3.73 -5.84
C PHE A 137 3.37 2.85 -6.22
N VAL A 138 3.45 1.54 -5.98
CA VAL A 138 2.32 0.63 -6.22
C VAL A 138 1.15 0.92 -5.29
N LEU A 139 1.41 1.17 -4.01
CA LEU A 139 0.37 1.59 -3.08
C LEU A 139 -0.35 2.85 -3.59
N TRP A 140 0.41 3.84 -4.07
CA TRP A 140 -0.15 5.05 -4.66
C TRP A 140 -0.98 4.77 -5.92
N LEU A 141 -0.48 3.93 -6.84
CA LEU A 141 -1.20 3.56 -8.06
C LEU A 141 -2.50 2.82 -7.78
N LEU A 142 -2.52 1.94 -6.77
CA LEU A 142 -3.74 1.22 -6.35
C LEU A 142 -4.76 2.19 -5.75
N ALA A 143 -4.32 3.14 -4.92
CA ALA A 143 -5.17 4.19 -4.37
C ALA A 143 -5.75 5.09 -5.47
N ASP A 144 -4.93 5.50 -6.45
CA ASP A 144 -5.36 6.29 -7.63
C ASP A 144 -6.39 5.52 -8.48
N LEU A 145 -6.17 4.21 -8.67
CA LEU A 145 -7.11 3.35 -9.38
C LEU A 145 -8.45 3.24 -8.65
N PHE A 146 -8.42 3.06 -7.33
CA PHE A 146 -9.63 3.03 -6.51
C PHE A 146 -10.45 4.32 -6.66
N ASP A 147 -9.81 5.48 -6.48
CA ASP A 147 -10.46 6.78 -6.65
C ASP A 147 -11.06 6.93 -8.06
N SER A 148 -10.35 6.43 -9.08
CA SER A 148 -10.79 6.47 -10.48
C SER A 148 -12.03 5.60 -10.72
N LEU A 149 -12.07 4.39 -10.16
CA LEU A 149 -13.23 3.48 -10.28
C LEU A 149 -14.47 4.03 -9.58
N THR A 150 -14.29 4.74 -8.46
CA THR A 150 -15.42 5.40 -7.76
C THR A 150 -15.82 6.74 -8.38
N GLY A 151 -15.05 7.25 -9.35
CA GLY A 151 -15.24 8.56 -9.96
C GLY A 151 -15.06 9.73 -8.99
N ARG A 152 -14.46 9.49 -7.82
CA ARG A 152 -14.38 10.46 -6.72
C ARG A 152 -12.94 10.53 -6.18
N PRO A 153 -12.18 11.55 -6.59
CA PRO A 153 -10.84 11.77 -6.08
C PRO A 153 -10.81 11.92 -4.53
N GLY A 154 -9.94 11.18 -3.86
CA GLY A 154 -9.64 11.27 -2.43
C GLY A 154 -10.57 10.44 -1.54
N VAL A 155 -11.39 9.56 -2.11
CA VAL A 155 -12.30 8.70 -1.32
C VAL A 155 -11.51 7.69 -0.51
N ILE A 156 -10.49 7.06 -1.11
CA ILE A 156 -9.72 6.04 -0.40
C ILE A 156 -8.95 6.64 0.79
N ASP A 157 -8.38 7.84 0.65
CA ASP A 157 -7.69 8.53 1.76
C ASP A 157 -8.64 8.82 2.92
N ARG A 158 -9.84 9.29 2.62
CA ARG A 158 -10.86 9.53 3.64
C ARG A 158 -11.23 8.24 4.36
N MET A 159 -11.52 7.17 3.60
CA MET A 159 -11.88 5.87 4.15
C MET A 159 -10.79 5.30 5.06
N MET A 160 -9.53 5.35 4.63
CA MET A 160 -8.40 4.89 5.43
C MET A 160 -8.26 5.70 6.73
N ARG A 161 -8.44 7.03 6.67
CA ARG A 161 -8.41 7.89 7.87
C ARG A 161 -9.53 7.59 8.86
N GLU A 162 -10.75 7.39 8.36
CA GLU A 162 -11.90 7.01 9.18
C GLU A 162 -11.69 5.64 9.84
N THR A 163 -11.11 4.69 9.09
CA THR A 163 -10.75 3.35 9.60
C THR A 163 -9.71 3.45 10.72
N PHE A 164 -8.60 4.17 10.50
CA PHE A 164 -7.59 4.37 11.53
C PHE A 164 -8.11 5.15 12.74
N GLY A 165 -8.98 6.14 12.53
CA GLY A 165 -9.61 6.90 13.60
C GLY A 165 -10.51 6.03 14.48
N SER A 166 -11.29 5.14 13.87
CA SER A 166 -12.16 4.20 14.59
C SER A 166 -11.36 3.19 15.40
N MET A 167 -10.29 2.63 14.81
CA MET A 167 -9.39 1.71 15.52
C MET A 167 -8.72 2.37 16.73
N ALA A 168 -8.31 3.64 16.63
CA ALA A 168 -7.70 4.36 17.76
C ALA A 168 -8.71 4.60 18.90
N ALA A 169 -9.98 4.85 18.56
CA ALA A 169 -11.03 5.06 19.54
C ALA A 169 -11.44 3.78 20.30
N GLU A 170 -11.30 2.60 19.67
CA GLU A 170 -11.59 1.30 20.31
C GLU A 170 -10.52 0.86 21.33
N HIS A 171 -9.32 1.45 21.25
CA HIS A 171 -8.18 1.14 22.14
C HIS A 171 -7.95 2.22 23.22
N SER A 172 -8.84 3.21 23.34
CA SER A 172 -8.81 4.30 24.33
C SER A 172 -9.84 4.07 25.43
#